data_AF-A0AA87IGS8-F1
#
_entry.id   AF-A0AA87IGS8-F1
#
_cell.length_a   1.000
_cell.length_b   1.000
_cell.length_c   1.000
_cell.angle_alpha   90.00
_cell.angle_beta   90.00
_cell.angle_gamma   90.00
#
_symmetry.space_group_name_H-M   'P 1'
#
loop_
_entity.id
_entity.type
_entity.pdbx_description
1 polymer ?
#
loop_
_entity_poly.entity_id
_entity_poly.type
_entity_poly.pdbx_seq_one_letter_code
_entity_poly.pdbx_strand_id
1 'polypeptide(L)'
;MTTINLKDFYYWYTQDQFIEVSDEVAEVFLADARYEMAYQRRLSRHKAQYSLDCDDGIEYSACLHEPTPQELLERMELFIRLWNALNSLPEVQGRRVDACVILGKTYSEVAEAEGVDESAVRRAVERGLENMKKYLKKSR
;
A
#
# COMPACT_ATOMS: atom_id res chain seq x y z
N MET A 1 7.55 -18.02 54.00
CA MET A 1 6.61 -16.90 53.77
C MET A 1 7.46 -15.69 53.46
N THR A 2 7.17 -15.02 52.34
CA THR A 2 7.93 -13.89 51.82
C THR A 2 6.99 -12.71 51.64
N THR A 3 7.42 -11.53 52.03
CA THR A 3 6.65 -10.29 51.81
C THR A 3 7.03 -9.69 50.46
N ILE A 4 6.05 -9.44 49.59
CA ILE A 4 6.25 -8.80 48.29
C ILE A 4 5.55 -7.44 48.25
N ASN A 5 6.08 -6.49 47.46
CA ASN A 5 5.41 -5.22 47.18
C ASN A 5 4.68 -5.31 45.83
N LEU A 6 3.37 -5.12 45.82
CA LEU A 6 2.58 -5.21 44.58
C LEU A 6 2.91 -4.12 43.55
N LYS A 7 3.44 -2.98 43.99
CA LYS A 7 3.87 -1.88 43.13
C LYS A 7 4.97 -2.30 42.15
N ASP A 8 5.81 -3.26 42.54
CA ASP A 8 6.93 -3.72 41.70
C ASP A 8 6.45 -4.57 40.51
N PHE A 9 5.24 -5.12 40.58
CA PHE A 9 4.70 -6.04 39.57
C PHE A 9 3.58 -5.44 38.74
N TYR A 10 2.83 -4.47 39.28
CA TYR A 10 1.65 -3.93 38.61
C TYR A 10 1.63 -2.41 38.63
N TYR A 11 1.44 -1.81 37.45
CA TYR A 11 1.52 -0.35 37.25
C TYR A 11 0.39 0.46 37.92
N TRP A 12 -0.75 -0.18 38.24
CA TRP A 12 -1.90 0.50 38.85
C TRP A 12 -1.78 0.73 40.35
N TYR A 13 -0.83 0.07 41.03
CA TYR A 13 -0.51 0.39 42.43
C TYR A 13 0.47 1.57 42.46
N THR A 14 -0.02 2.75 42.82
CA THR A 14 0.80 3.97 42.93
C THR A 14 1.49 4.10 44.29
N GLN A 15 1.01 3.38 45.31
CA GLN A 15 1.55 3.35 46.66
C GLN A 15 2.14 1.98 46.97
N ASP A 16 3.08 1.92 47.91
CA ASP A 16 3.68 0.67 48.35
C ASP A 16 2.65 -0.17 49.11
N GLN A 17 2.39 -1.38 48.60
CA GLN A 17 1.41 -2.31 49.18
C GLN A 17 2.08 -3.65 49.39
N PHE A 18 2.39 -3.94 50.65
CA PHE A 18 3.06 -5.17 51.05
C PHE A 18 2.03 -6.26 51.36
N ILE A 19 2.28 -7.47 50.84
CA ILE A 19 1.48 -8.66 51.13
C ILE A 19 2.43 -9.82 51.46
N GLU A 20 2.10 -10.59 52.49
CA GLU A 20 2.77 -11.86 52.76
C GLU A 20 2.18 -12.97 51.89
N VAL A 21 3.07 -13.64 51.15
CA VAL A 21 2.74 -14.77 50.30
C VAL A 21 3.63 -15.97 50.64
N SER A 22 3.26 -17.16 50.19
CA SER A 22 4.15 -18.31 50.28
C SER A 22 5.38 -18.12 49.40
N ASP A 23 6.46 -18.84 49.73
CA ASP A 23 7.72 -18.70 49.01
C ASP A 23 7.58 -19.19 47.55
N GLU A 24 6.76 -20.21 47.33
CA GLU A 24 6.40 -20.69 45.99
C GLU A 24 5.73 -19.59 45.15
N VAL A 25 4.79 -18.84 45.74
CA VAL A 25 4.10 -17.76 45.04
C VAL A 25 5.05 -16.59 44.77
N ALA A 26 5.92 -16.25 45.73
CA ALA A 26 6.94 -15.21 45.52
C ALA A 26 7.91 -15.56 44.38
N GLU A 27 8.32 -16.83 44.26
CA GLU A 27 9.17 -17.28 43.16
C GLU A 27 8.50 -17.15 41.79
N VAL A 28 7.20 -17.48 41.69
CA VAL A 28 6.44 -17.32 40.43
C VAL A 28 6.44 -15.86 39.99
N PHE A 29 6.13 -14.93 40.90
CA PHE A 29 6.16 -13.49 40.58
C PHE A 29 7.52 -13.02 40.07
N LEU A 30 8.61 -13.47 40.70
CA LEU A 30 9.97 -13.13 40.28
C LEU A 30 10.33 -13.74 38.92
N ALA A 31 9.90 -14.98 38.66
CA ALA A 31 10.11 -15.66 37.39
C ALA A 31 9.37 -14.94 36.25
N ASP A 32 8.11 -14.56 36.47
CA ASP A 32 7.29 -13.83 35.50
C ASP A 32 7.89 -12.45 35.21
N ALA A 33 8.31 -11.70 36.22
CA ALA A 33 8.97 -10.40 36.02
C ALA A 33 10.26 -10.52 35.18
N ARG A 34 11.04 -11.59 35.39
CA ARG A 34 12.23 -11.88 34.57
C ARG A 34 11.86 -12.25 33.13
N TYR A 35 10.81 -13.05 32.96
CA TYR A 35 10.32 -13.45 31.64
C TYR A 35 9.85 -12.23 30.84
N GLU A 36 9.06 -11.35 31.45
CA GLU A 36 8.56 -10.13 30.83
C GLU A 36 9.73 -9.23 30.39
N MET A 37 10.72 -9.00 31.26
CA MET A 37 11.93 -8.26 30.89
C MET A 37 12.72 -8.92 29.74
N ALA A 38 12.78 -10.25 29.69
CA ALA A 38 13.44 -10.96 28.60
C ALA A 38 12.65 -10.82 27.28
N TYR A 39 11.32 -10.87 27.35
CA TYR A 39 10.41 -10.67 26.23
C TYR A 39 10.54 -9.25 25.66
N GLN A 40 10.48 -8.22 26.51
CA GLN A 40 10.66 -6.82 26.08
C GLN A 40 12.01 -6.60 25.39
N ARG A 41 13.11 -7.18 25.93
CA ARG A 41 14.43 -7.14 25.26
C ARG A 41 14.45 -7.88 23.91
N ARG A 42 13.64 -8.92 23.72
CA ARG A 42 13.53 -9.61 22.43
C ARG A 42 12.77 -8.73 21.44
N LEU A 43 11.64 -8.15 21.84
CA LEU A 43 10.87 -7.24 21.00
C LEU A 43 11.75 -6.09 20.48
N SER A 44 12.49 -5.41 21.37
CA SER A 44 13.35 -4.29 20.96
C SER A 44 14.49 -4.70 20.02
N ARG A 45 15.11 -5.87 20.25
CA ARG A 45 16.17 -6.40 19.36
C ARG A 45 15.64 -6.73 17.97
N HIS A 46 14.42 -7.26 17.90
CA HIS A 46 13.77 -7.64 16.66
C HIS A 46 12.93 -6.50 16.05
N LYS A 47 12.92 -5.31 16.68
CA LYS A 47 12.09 -4.15 16.29
C LYS A 47 10.62 -4.52 16.05
N ALA A 48 10.10 -5.43 16.88
CA ALA A 48 8.75 -5.97 16.74
C ALA A 48 7.70 -5.17 17.54
N GLN A 49 8.01 -3.93 17.92
CA GLN A 49 7.04 -2.99 18.49
C GLN A 49 6.18 -2.40 17.37
N TYR A 50 5.22 -3.17 16.88
CA TYR A 50 4.20 -2.68 15.97
C TYR A 50 2.91 -2.47 16.76
N SER A 51 2.43 -1.24 16.79
CA SER A 51 1.13 -0.88 17.33
C SER A 51 0.36 -0.16 16.24
N LEU A 52 -0.90 -0.53 16.04
CA LEU A 52 -1.80 0.20 15.13
C LEU A 52 -2.08 1.62 15.63
N ASP A 53 -1.86 1.87 16.93
CA ASP A 53 -2.01 3.18 17.58
C ASP A 53 -0.70 3.99 17.61
N CYS A 54 0.34 3.55 16.89
CA CYS A 54 1.62 4.26 16.86
C CYS A 54 1.59 5.51 15.96
N ASP A 55 0.53 5.70 15.17
CA ASP A 55 0.40 6.72 14.12
C ASP A 55 1.63 6.74 13.17
N ASP A 56 2.32 5.61 13.03
CA ASP A 56 3.48 5.44 12.15
C ASP A 56 3.08 4.98 10.74
N GLY A 57 1.77 4.85 10.50
CA GLY A 57 1.17 4.59 9.21
C GLY A 57 1.04 3.12 8.83
N ILE A 58 1.35 2.20 9.74
CA ILE A 58 1.19 0.75 9.48
C ILE A 58 -0.28 0.40 9.21
N GLU A 59 -1.20 1.14 9.82
CA GLU A 59 -2.64 1.03 9.65
C GLU A 59 -3.08 1.30 8.20
N TYR A 60 -2.41 2.22 7.50
CA TYR A 60 -2.68 2.49 6.08
C TYR A 60 -2.25 1.35 5.17
N SER A 61 -1.22 0.59 5.55
CA SER A 61 -0.75 -0.57 4.77
C SER A 61 -1.65 -1.79 4.91
N ALA A 62 -2.40 -1.89 6.02
CA ALA A 62 -3.29 -3.00 6.31
C ALA A 62 -4.71 -2.82 5.73
N CYS A 63 -5.16 -1.58 5.54
CA CYS A 63 -6.50 -1.29 5.07
C CYS A 63 -6.58 -1.16 3.53
N LEU A 64 -7.41 -1.99 2.90
CA LEU A 64 -7.89 -1.73 1.54
C LEU A 64 -8.83 -0.51 1.59
N HIS A 65 -8.33 0.68 1.26
CA HIS A 65 -9.16 1.88 1.21
C HIS A 65 -10.06 1.85 -0.03
N GLU A 66 -11.37 1.95 0.16
CA GLU A 66 -12.31 2.20 -0.92
C GLU A 66 -12.14 3.66 -1.38
N PRO A 67 -12.03 3.92 -2.70
CA PRO A 67 -11.84 5.28 -3.19
C PRO A 67 -13.04 6.15 -2.81
N THR A 68 -12.76 7.40 -2.45
CA THR A 68 -13.82 8.34 -2.10
C THR A 68 -14.70 8.65 -3.33
N PRO A 69 -15.97 9.09 -3.13
CA PRO A 69 -16.83 9.49 -4.24
C PRO A 69 -16.19 10.56 -5.15
N GLN A 70 -15.38 11.45 -4.58
CA GLN A 70 -14.66 12.47 -5.34
C GLN A 70 -13.58 11.85 -6.24
N GLU A 71 -12.75 10.96 -5.71
CA GLU A 71 -11.71 10.27 -6.50
C GLU A 71 -12.32 9.45 -7.64
N LEU A 72 -13.49 8.85 -7.41
CA LEU A 72 -14.20 8.13 -8.46
C LEU A 72 -14.66 9.07 -9.58
N LEU A 73 -15.21 10.23 -9.24
CA LEU A 73 -15.60 11.25 -10.23
C LEU A 73 -14.40 11.77 -11.02
N GLU A 74 -13.29 12.07 -10.34
CA GLU A 74 -12.04 12.51 -10.99
C GLU A 74 -11.52 11.44 -11.97
N ARG A 75 -11.55 10.16 -11.57
CA ARG A 75 -11.18 9.04 -12.45
C ARG A 75 -12.11 8.90 -13.65
N MET A 76 -13.42 9.06 -13.47
CA MET A 76 -14.39 9.05 -14.58
C MET A 76 -14.14 10.20 -15.56
N GLU A 77 -13.89 11.40 -15.06
CA GLU A 77 -13.59 12.57 -15.90
C GLU A 77 -12.29 12.38 -16.69
N LEU A 78 -11.24 11.88 -16.03
CA LEU A 78 -9.97 11.54 -16.67
C LEU A 78 -10.17 10.50 -17.79
N PHE A 79 -10.97 9.47 -17.54
CA PHE A 79 -11.28 8.46 -18.54
C PHE A 79 -11.96 9.06 -19.78
N ILE A 80 -12.97 9.92 -19.58
CA ILE A 80 -13.68 10.60 -20.68
C ILE A 80 -12.71 11.45 -21.49
N ARG A 81 -11.82 12.22 -20.84
CA ARG A 81 -10.82 13.05 -21.51
C ARG A 81 -9.85 12.22 -22.36
N LEU A 82 -9.36 11.10 -21.82
CA LEU A 82 -8.47 10.18 -22.54
C LEU A 82 -9.17 9.52 -23.73
N TRP A 83 -10.42 9.10 -23.53
CA TRP A 83 -11.23 8.50 -24.58
C TRP A 83 -11.50 9.48 -25.74
N ASN A 84 -11.84 10.73 -25.42
CA ASN A 84 -11.99 11.79 -26.43
C ASN A 84 -10.67 12.06 -27.19
N ALA A 85 -9.53 12.06 -26.48
CA ALA A 85 -8.23 12.22 -27.12
C ALA A 85 -7.91 11.05 -28.07
N LEU A 86 -8.24 9.82 -27.68
CA LEU A 86 -8.04 8.64 -28.53
C LEU A 86 -8.91 8.71 -29.79
N ASN A 87 -10.19 9.08 -29.65
CA ASN A 87 -11.13 9.23 -30.77
C ASN A 87 -10.82 10.43 -31.68
N SER A 88 -9.95 11.35 -31.26
CA SER A 88 -9.45 12.43 -32.12
C SER A 88 -8.39 11.96 -33.13
N LEU A 89 -7.84 10.75 -32.95
CA LEU A 89 -6.84 10.20 -33.84
C LEU A 89 -7.47 9.61 -35.12
N PRO A 90 -6.71 9.52 -36.22
CA PRO A 90 -7.10 8.72 -37.37
C PRO A 90 -7.37 7.26 -36.98
N GLU A 91 -8.39 6.65 -37.57
CA GLU A 91 -8.90 5.31 -37.20
C GLU A 91 -7.80 4.24 -37.10
N VAL A 92 -6.89 4.18 -38.07
CA VAL A 92 -5.78 3.21 -38.08
C VAL A 92 -4.78 3.47 -36.95
N GLN A 93 -4.50 4.74 -36.62
CA GLN A 93 -3.62 5.08 -35.50
C GLN A 93 -4.32 4.79 -34.17
N GLY A 94 -5.59 5.13 -34.04
CA GLY A 94 -6.41 4.84 -32.86
C GLY A 94 -6.46 3.34 -32.56
N ARG A 95 -6.74 2.49 -33.56
CA ARG A 95 -6.77 1.03 -33.41
C ARG A 95 -5.42 0.45 -32.97
N ARG A 96 -4.31 0.96 -33.53
CA ARG A 96 -2.96 0.51 -33.13
C ARG A 96 -2.59 0.96 -31.72
N VAL A 97 -2.95 2.17 -31.31
CA VAL A 97 -2.74 2.67 -29.94
C VAL A 97 -3.57 1.88 -28.95
N ASP A 98 -4.84 1.61 -29.25
CA ASP A 98 -5.71 0.77 -28.42
C ASP A 98 -5.14 -0.65 -28.23
N ALA A 99 -4.73 -1.28 -29.34
CA ALA A 99 -4.12 -2.60 -29.30
C ALA A 99 -2.83 -2.67 -28.48
N CYS A 100 -1.94 -1.68 -28.61
CA CYS A 100 -0.63 -1.72 -27.94
C CYS A 100 -0.68 -1.22 -26.49
N VAL A 101 -1.49 -0.20 -26.20
CA VAL A 101 -1.47 0.50 -24.90
C VAL A 101 -2.58 0.02 -23.97
N ILE A 102 -3.77 -0.23 -24.50
CA ILE A 102 -4.94 -0.65 -23.69
C ILE A 102 -4.99 -2.18 -23.60
N LEU A 103 -4.81 -2.88 -24.73
CA LEU A 103 -4.83 -4.35 -24.76
C LEU A 103 -3.47 -4.99 -24.48
N GLY A 104 -2.38 -4.20 -24.46
CA GLY A 104 -1.04 -4.68 -24.13
C GLY A 104 -0.39 -5.60 -25.18
N LYS A 105 -0.88 -5.59 -26.43
CA LYS A 105 -0.28 -6.38 -27.52
C LYS A 105 1.08 -5.82 -27.91
N THR A 106 1.96 -6.69 -28.39
CA THR A 106 3.26 -6.24 -28.91
C THR A 106 3.11 -5.61 -30.29
N TYR A 107 4.06 -4.75 -30.67
CA TYR A 107 4.05 -4.15 -32.02
C TYR A 107 4.13 -5.21 -33.13
N SER A 108 4.85 -6.30 -32.87
CA SER A 108 5.04 -7.42 -33.80
C SER A 108 3.73 -8.19 -34.01
N GLU A 109 2.98 -8.48 -32.94
CA GLU A 109 1.65 -9.12 -33.03
C GLU A 109 0.64 -8.28 -33.85
N VAL A 110 0.65 -6.96 -33.65
CA VAL A 110 -0.23 -6.05 -34.40
C VAL A 110 0.20 -5.96 -35.86
N ALA A 111 1.51 -5.94 -36.12
CA ALA A 111 2.10 -5.93 -37.45
C ALA A 111 1.76 -7.20 -38.25
N GLU A 112 1.90 -8.37 -37.65
CA GLU A 112 1.53 -9.66 -38.24
C GLU A 112 0.03 -9.73 -38.55
N ALA A 113 -0.82 -9.28 -37.61
CA ALA A 113 -2.28 -9.27 -37.81
C ALA A 113 -2.73 -8.34 -38.95
N GLU A 114 -2.05 -7.21 -39.15
CA GLU A 114 -2.35 -6.25 -40.21
C GLU A 114 -1.57 -6.51 -41.52
N GLY A 115 -0.59 -7.42 -41.51
CA GLY A 115 0.29 -7.68 -42.66
C GLY A 115 1.22 -6.51 -42.99
N VAL A 116 1.62 -5.72 -41.99
CA VAL A 116 2.44 -4.50 -42.13
C VAL A 116 3.77 -4.67 -41.41
N ASP A 117 4.79 -3.93 -41.81
CA ASP A 117 6.07 -3.89 -41.07
C ASP A 117 5.91 -3.34 -39.64
N GLU A 118 6.59 -3.98 -38.68
CA GLU A 118 6.59 -3.58 -37.25
C GLU A 118 6.95 -2.10 -37.06
N SER A 119 7.91 -1.58 -37.83
CA SER A 119 8.36 -0.19 -37.71
C SER A 119 7.26 0.79 -38.08
N ALA A 120 6.37 0.42 -39.01
CA ALA A 120 5.24 1.25 -39.38
C ALA A 120 4.16 1.28 -38.27
N VAL A 121 3.97 0.16 -37.56
CA VAL A 121 3.11 0.12 -36.36
C VAL A 121 3.70 0.97 -35.25
N ARG A 122 4.98 0.79 -34.91
CA ARG A 122 5.69 1.58 -33.88
C ARG A 122 5.57 3.08 -34.14
N ARG A 123 5.92 3.54 -35.35
CA ARG A 123 5.82 4.96 -35.72
C ARG A 123 4.39 5.49 -35.68
N ALA A 124 3.40 4.67 -36.00
CA ALA A 124 2.00 5.07 -35.94
C ALA A 124 1.53 5.27 -34.49
N VAL A 125 1.91 4.35 -33.59
CA VAL A 125 1.59 4.44 -32.16
C VAL A 125 2.28 5.63 -31.50
N GLU A 126 3.58 5.84 -31.75
CA GLU A 126 4.33 6.97 -31.22
C GLU A 126 3.71 8.32 -31.63
N ARG A 127 3.37 8.47 -32.92
CA ARG A 127 2.69 9.68 -33.41
C ARG A 127 1.28 9.82 -32.84
N GLY A 128 0.54 8.72 -32.68
CA GLY A 128 -0.78 8.71 -32.05
C GLY A 128 -0.71 9.24 -30.62
N LEU A 129 0.22 8.74 -29.82
CA LEU A 129 0.45 9.20 -28.45
C LEU A 129 0.87 10.67 -28.39
N GLU A 130 1.72 11.11 -29.32
CA GLU A 130 2.15 12.51 -29.38
C GLU A 130 0.99 13.46 -29.74
N ASN A 131 0.10 13.02 -30.64
CA ASN A 131 -1.10 13.77 -31.00
C ASN A 131 -2.13 13.81 -29.87
N MET A 132 -2.34 12.69 -29.14
CA MET A 132 -3.17 12.67 -27.93
C MET A 132 -2.62 13.63 -26.88
N LYS A 133 -1.29 13.67 -26.67
CA LYS A 133 -0.64 14.62 -25.75
C LYS A 133 -0.89 16.07 -26.18
N LYS A 134 -0.84 16.38 -27.47
CA LYS A 134 -1.17 17.73 -28.00
C LYS A 134 -2.64 18.07 -27.78
N TYR A 135 -3.56 17.13 -28.00
CA TYR A 135 -4.99 17.31 -27.76
C TYR A 135 -5.29 17.63 -26.29
N LEU A 136 -4.75 16.82 -25.38
CA LEU A 136 -4.95 17.00 -23.93
C LEU A 136 -4.37 18.33 -23.41
N LYS A 137 -3.27 18.80 -23.98
CA LYS A 137 -2.69 20.12 -23.65
C LYS A 137 -3.55 21.29 -24.13
N LYS A 138 -4.30 21.14 -25.23
CA LYS A 138 -5.20 22.17 -25.76
C LYS A 138 -6.55 22.20 -25.04
N SER A 139 -6.96 21.08 -24.45
CA SER A 139 -8.20 20.92 -23.70
C SER A 139 -8.07 21.36 -22.23
N ARG A 140 -6.95 21.99 -21.85
CA ARG A 140 -6.69 22.53 -20.52
C ARG A 140 -6.90 24.04 -20.53
#